data_AF-A0A653VE49-F1
#
_entry.id   AF-A0A653VE49-F1
#
_cell.length_a   1.000
_cell.length_b   1.000
_cell.length_c   1.000
_cell.angle_alpha   90.00
_cell.angle_beta   90.00
_cell.angle_gamma   90.00
#
_symmetry.space_group_name_H-M   'P 1'
#
loop_
_entity.id
_entity.type
_entity.pdbx_description
1 polymer ?
#
loop_
_entity_poly.entity_id
_entity_poly.type
_entity_poly.pdbx_seq_one_letter_code
_entity_poly.pdbx_strand_id
1 'polypeptide(L)'
;MHACIESVLSVVPFSRLDARIAVHDVVRLAPRGMRRIEWPAFPNNIESAAMWFKNLQLHRLPVHWTVTPDQMHEWLAPLAFSDASSIENERRGWVSPRGDDVLVYTVNRQMLLTYRAEKKLLPASVVTQFAKERALELEEQQGFKPGRKQMRELKEQVTDELLPRAFSIRRDTRVWIDPVHGWLAIDAASATLADDIIGLLVKSITDLPLASVRAARSPVSAMTEWLLTGDAPAGFTLDRDTELRSAGENNATVRYVGHALEAEDMRRHIEAGKQCMRLAMTWDDRVSFVLTPSLTLKRVSPLDVIKEAADPTAANDDERFESDFLLMTGELARLFAALTEALGGEEDLRAAA
;
A
#
# COMPACT_ATOMS: atom_id res chain seq x y z
N MET A 1 -10.69 43.37 3.22
CA MET A 1 -9.81 42.20 3.00
C MET A 1 -10.13 41.04 3.95
N HIS A 2 -11.41 40.87 4.34
CA HIS A 2 -11.88 39.71 5.11
C HIS A 2 -13.33 39.33 4.73
N ALA A 3 -13.79 39.76 3.55
CA ALA A 3 -15.18 39.60 3.10
C ALA A 3 -15.32 39.26 1.59
N CYS A 4 -14.23 38.85 0.93
CA CYS A 4 -14.26 38.43 -0.49
C CYS A 4 -13.85 36.96 -0.72
N ILE A 5 -13.56 36.19 0.33
CA ILE A 5 -13.15 34.78 0.21
C ILE A 5 -14.33 33.81 0.45
N GLU A 6 -15.41 34.25 1.10
CA GLU A 6 -16.57 33.39 1.38
C GLU A 6 -17.59 33.29 0.22
N SER A 7 -17.41 34.01 -0.89
CA SER A 7 -18.41 34.08 -1.97
C SER A 7 -18.19 33.10 -3.15
N VAL A 8 -17.11 32.30 -3.16
CA VAL A 8 -16.80 31.41 -4.32
C VAL A 8 -16.92 29.92 -3.99
N LEU A 9 -17.15 29.55 -2.72
CA LEU A 9 -17.26 28.13 -2.30
C LEU A 9 -18.70 27.64 -2.07
N SER A 10 -19.74 28.44 -2.36
CA SER A 10 -21.13 28.06 -2.08
C SER A 10 -21.93 27.45 -3.24
N VAL A 11 -21.33 27.18 -4.41
CA VAL A 11 -22.10 26.64 -5.56
C VAL A 11 -21.32 25.58 -6.36
N VAL A 12 -20.84 24.50 -5.74
CA VAL A 12 -20.58 23.22 -6.46
C VAL A 12 -20.74 22.04 -5.48
N PRO A 13 -21.67 21.09 -5.71
CA PRO A 13 -21.71 19.84 -4.96
C PRO A 13 -20.56 18.93 -5.43
N PHE A 14 -19.62 18.61 -4.54
CA PHE A 14 -18.51 17.69 -4.83
C PHE A 14 -19.01 16.23 -4.87
N SER A 15 -19.58 15.83 -5.99
CA SER A 15 -19.66 14.41 -6.38
C SER A 15 -18.41 14.05 -7.20
N ARG A 16 -17.79 12.92 -6.83
CA ARG A 16 -16.69 12.23 -7.52
C ARG A 16 -16.59 12.55 -9.03
N LEU A 17 -15.57 13.28 -9.47
CA LEU A 17 -14.83 13.06 -10.72
C LEU A 17 -13.58 13.96 -10.79
N ASP A 18 -12.48 13.39 -11.25
CA ASP A 18 -11.33 14.04 -11.91
C ASP A 18 -10.40 15.00 -11.13
N ALA A 19 -9.53 14.40 -10.30
CA ALA A 19 -8.20 14.96 -9.99
C ALA A 19 -7.23 14.85 -11.19
N ARG A 20 -7.67 15.27 -12.40
CA ARG A 20 -6.86 15.25 -13.63
C ARG A 20 -6.70 16.61 -14.31
N ILE A 21 -7.25 17.69 -13.76
CA ILE A 21 -7.10 19.04 -14.32
C ILE A 21 -6.74 20.01 -13.19
N ALA A 22 -5.49 20.02 -12.76
CA ALA A 22 -4.96 21.07 -11.90
C ALA A 22 -3.43 21.27 -12.01
N VAL A 23 -2.80 20.82 -13.10
CA VAL A 23 -1.37 21.08 -13.36
C VAL A 23 -1.17 22.00 -14.57
N HIS A 24 -2.19 22.19 -15.41
CA HIS A 24 -2.01 22.88 -16.68
C HIS A 24 -2.32 24.40 -16.67
N ASP A 25 -3.04 24.93 -15.67
CA ASP A 25 -3.53 26.32 -15.70
C ASP A 25 -2.91 27.29 -14.67
N VAL A 26 -1.93 26.87 -13.87
CA VAL A 26 -1.29 27.77 -12.88
C VAL A 26 -0.04 28.50 -13.44
N VAL A 27 0.43 28.16 -14.65
CA VAL A 27 1.68 28.73 -15.21
C VAL A 27 1.47 29.95 -16.13
N ARG A 28 0.23 30.34 -16.44
CA ARG A 28 -0.04 31.54 -17.24
C ARG A 28 -0.97 32.49 -16.51
N LEU A 29 -0.41 33.36 -15.67
CA LEU A 29 -0.80 34.76 -15.41
C LEU A 29 -0.10 35.23 -14.13
N ALA A 30 1.14 35.68 -14.26
CA ALA A 30 1.78 36.50 -13.22
C ALA A 30 2.38 37.75 -13.89
N PRO A 31 1.87 38.97 -13.60
CA PRO A 31 2.50 40.19 -14.03
C PRO A 31 3.83 40.41 -13.27
N ARG A 32 4.81 40.99 -13.97
CA ARG A 32 6.12 41.36 -13.42
C ARG A 32 5.96 42.34 -12.25
N GLY A 33 6.33 41.94 -11.03
CA GLY A 33 6.48 42.88 -9.91
C GLY A 33 6.01 42.45 -8.52
N MET A 34 5.71 41.17 -8.26
CA MET A 34 5.29 40.72 -6.93
C MET A 34 6.42 39.97 -6.20
N ARG A 35 6.68 40.39 -4.96
CA ARG A 35 7.67 39.81 -4.06
C ARG A 35 7.42 38.32 -3.90
N ARG A 36 8.51 37.55 -3.78
CA ARG A 36 8.57 36.11 -3.51
C ARG A 36 7.44 35.72 -2.54
N ILE A 37 6.39 35.07 -3.05
CA ILE A 37 5.38 34.44 -2.21
C ILE A 37 6.11 33.24 -1.61
N GLU A 38 6.51 33.35 -0.35
CA GLU A 38 6.86 32.18 0.45
C GLU A 38 5.58 31.38 0.59
N TRP A 39 5.48 30.30 -0.19
CA TRP A 39 4.46 29.30 0.00
C TRP A 39 4.69 28.72 1.40
N PRO A 40 3.72 28.78 2.33
CA PRO A 40 3.82 27.97 3.53
C PRO A 40 4.03 26.52 3.07
N ALA A 41 4.99 25.82 3.67
CA ALA A 41 5.25 24.43 3.36
C ALA A 41 3.92 23.68 3.30
N PHE A 42 3.56 23.17 2.11
CA PHE A 42 2.39 22.32 1.99
C PHE A 42 2.59 21.19 3.01
N PRO A 43 1.67 20.99 3.97
CA PRO A 43 1.78 19.85 4.88
C PRO A 43 1.74 18.61 3.98
N ASN A 44 2.89 17.96 3.85
CA ASN A 44 3.15 16.92 2.86
C ASN A 44 2.49 15.59 3.26
N ASN A 45 1.39 15.65 4.01
CA ASN A 45 0.86 14.52 4.73
C ASN A 45 -0.64 14.73 5.01
N ILE A 46 -1.47 14.51 3.98
CA ILE A 46 -2.93 14.34 4.17
C ILE A 46 -3.29 12.84 4.26
N GLU A 47 -2.31 11.92 4.15
CA GLU A 47 -2.51 10.47 4.37
C GLU A 47 -1.96 9.95 5.72
N SER A 48 -1.37 10.80 6.55
CA SER A 48 -0.87 10.42 7.89
C SER A 48 -1.98 10.20 8.92
N ALA A 49 -3.22 10.60 8.61
CA ALA A 49 -4.33 10.62 9.56
C ALA A 49 -5.11 9.30 9.70
N ALA A 50 -4.73 8.22 9.00
CA ALA A 50 -5.32 6.90 9.24
C ALA A 50 -4.25 5.94 9.73
N MET A 51 -4.29 5.59 11.02
CA MET A 51 -3.50 4.51 11.60
C MET A 51 -3.73 3.17 10.89
N TRP A 52 -4.97 2.95 10.45
CA TRP A 52 -5.47 1.67 9.99
C TRP A 52 -4.85 1.21 8.67
N PHE A 53 -4.33 -0.03 8.66
CA PHE A 53 -3.74 -0.64 7.47
C PHE A 53 -4.83 -0.91 6.42
N LYS A 54 -4.55 -0.56 5.16
CA LYS A 54 -5.52 -0.64 4.07
C LYS A 54 -5.38 -1.93 3.25
N ASN A 55 -4.19 -2.51 3.20
CA ASN A 55 -3.94 -3.75 2.47
C ASN A 55 -2.85 -4.56 3.17
N LEU A 56 -3.08 -5.85 3.42
CA LEU A 56 -2.19 -6.66 4.24
C LEU A 56 -1.56 -7.77 3.40
N GLN A 57 -0.23 -7.79 3.34
CA GLN A 57 0.54 -8.98 2.99
C GLN A 57 1.10 -9.59 4.26
N LEU A 58 0.78 -10.86 4.46
CA LEU A 58 1.03 -11.57 5.71
C LEU A 58 2.22 -12.51 5.54
N HIS A 59 3.06 -12.53 6.56
CA HIS A 59 4.20 -13.41 6.71
C HIS A 59 4.25 -13.96 8.14
N ARG A 60 4.95 -15.08 8.30
CA ARG A 60 5.18 -15.73 9.58
C ARG A 60 6.56 -15.43 10.12
N LEU A 61 6.60 -15.27 11.44
CA LEU A 61 7.79 -15.24 12.28
C LEU A 61 7.63 -16.31 13.36
N PRO A 62 8.71 -16.70 14.05
CA PRO A 62 8.62 -17.54 15.23
C PRO A 62 7.64 -16.97 16.25
N VAL A 63 6.76 -17.81 16.79
CA VAL A 63 5.89 -17.43 17.91
C VAL A 63 6.79 -17.12 19.12
N HIS A 64 6.47 -16.05 19.84
CA HIS A 64 7.31 -15.54 20.93
C HIS A 64 8.73 -15.17 20.49
N TRP A 65 8.87 -14.56 19.30
CA TRP A 65 10.16 -14.05 18.83
C TRP A 65 10.76 -13.09 19.87
N THR A 66 11.98 -13.38 20.31
CA THR A 66 12.61 -12.76 21.50
C THR A 66 13.33 -11.45 21.21
N VAL A 67 13.14 -10.87 20.02
CA VAL A 67 13.78 -9.62 19.64
C VAL A 67 13.22 -8.46 20.44
N THR A 68 14.10 -7.62 20.98
CA THR A 68 13.74 -6.42 21.73
C THR A 68 13.56 -5.22 20.79
N PRO A 69 12.77 -4.20 21.18
CA PRO A 69 12.66 -2.96 20.41
C PRO A 69 14.01 -2.30 20.13
N ASP A 70 14.89 -2.28 21.13
CA ASP A 70 16.23 -1.68 21.03
C ASP A 70 17.10 -2.43 20.02
N GLN A 71 17.10 -3.77 20.08
CA GLN A 71 17.83 -4.60 19.13
C GLN A 71 17.30 -4.40 17.70
N MET A 72 15.98 -4.33 17.53
CA MET A 72 15.37 -4.00 16.25
C MET A 72 15.83 -2.63 15.77
N HIS A 73 15.83 -1.60 16.64
CA HIS A 73 16.28 -0.26 16.28
C HIS A 73 17.73 -0.26 15.80
N GLU A 74 18.63 -0.94 16.53
CA GLU A 74 20.04 -1.09 16.15
C GLU A 74 20.22 -1.77 14.79
N TRP A 75 19.41 -2.78 14.47
CA TRP A 75 19.42 -3.45 13.17
C TRP A 75 18.93 -2.57 12.02
N LEU A 76 17.95 -1.70 12.27
CA LEU A 76 17.39 -0.82 11.23
C LEU A 76 18.25 0.43 11.00
N ALA A 77 18.96 0.92 12.02
CA ALA A 77 19.72 2.17 11.97
C ALA A 77 20.72 2.30 10.79
N PRO A 78 21.48 1.25 10.39
CA PRO A 78 22.40 1.33 9.25
C PRO A 78 21.70 1.60 7.90
N LEU A 79 20.40 1.27 7.82
CA LEU A 79 19.56 1.46 6.63
C LEU A 79 18.46 2.49 6.89
N ALA A 80 18.67 3.39 7.86
CA ALA A 80 17.83 4.56 8.07
C ALA A 80 17.77 5.42 6.79
N PHE A 81 16.58 5.90 6.48
CA PHE A 81 16.36 6.73 5.31
C PHE A 81 17.11 8.05 5.44
N SER A 82 17.65 8.48 4.33
CA SER A 82 18.26 9.79 4.13
C SER A 82 17.79 10.31 2.78
N ASP A 83 17.79 11.62 2.61
CA ASP A 83 17.27 12.22 1.39
C ASP A 83 18.04 11.75 0.14
N ALA A 84 17.32 11.57 -0.96
CA ALA A 84 17.92 11.16 -2.24
C ALA A 84 18.86 12.26 -2.73
N SER A 85 20.04 11.88 -3.22
CA SER A 85 20.93 12.84 -3.87
C SER A 85 20.31 13.38 -5.17
N SER A 86 20.82 14.50 -5.69
CA SER A 86 20.28 15.12 -6.92
C SER A 86 20.44 14.25 -8.17
N ILE A 87 21.26 13.20 -8.10
CA ILE A 87 21.55 12.26 -9.18
C ILE A 87 20.96 10.85 -8.93
N GLU A 88 20.35 10.62 -7.76
CA GLU A 88 19.68 9.37 -7.43
C GLU A 88 18.24 9.40 -7.95
N ASN A 89 17.88 8.42 -8.78
CA ASN A 89 16.51 8.26 -9.25
C ASN A 89 15.56 7.82 -8.13
N GLU A 90 16.06 7.00 -7.21
CA GLU A 90 15.30 6.44 -6.10
C GLU A 90 16.20 6.22 -4.89
N ARG A 91 15.64 6.44 -3.70
CA ARG A 91 16.24 6.09 -2.42
C ARG A 91 15.20 5.48 -1.51
N ARG A 92 15.62 4.56 -0.65
CA ARG A 92 14.75 3.88 0.30
C ARG A 92 15.45 3.63 1.63
N GLY A 93 14.67 3.52 2.70
CA GLY A 93 15.19 3.27 4.03
C GLY A 93 14.11 3.31 5.11
N TRP A 94 14.52 3.12 6.36
CA TRP A 94 13.66 3.16 7.53
C TRP A 94 13.47 4.58 8.05
N VAL A 95 12.24 4.93 8.42
CA VAL A 95 11.91 6.20 9.08
C VAL A 95 11.09 5.93 10.34
N SER A 96 11.08 6.90 11.26
CA SER A 96 10.20 6.84 12.41
C SER A 96 8.72 6.80 11.99
N PRO A 97 7.92 5.88 12.55
CA PRO A 97 6.46 5.89 12.38
C PRO A 97 5.76 7.15 12.90
N ARG A 98 6.40 7.87 13.85
CA ARG A 98 5.87 9.06 14.51
C ARG A 98 6.55 10.37 14.08
N GLY A 99 7.60 10.28 13.26
CA GLY A 99 8.36 11.45 12.80
C GLY A 99 9.37 11.97 13.83
N ASP A 100 9.66 11.18 14.87
CA ASP A 100 10.78 11.39 15.80
C ASP A 100 12.05 10.65 15.30
N ASP A 101 13.06 10.49 16.16
CA ASP A 101 14.30 9.77 15.84
C ASP A 101 14.20 8.25 16.09
N VAL A 102 13.03 7.73 16.49
CA VAL A 102 12.84 6.33 16.88
C VAL A 102 12.29 5.52 15.70
N LEU A 103 13.12 4.68 15.10
CA LEU A 103 12.76 3.85 13.94
C LEU A 103 11.76 2.71 14.24
N VAL A 104 11.57 2.38 15.52
CA VAL A 104 10.71 1.28 15.97
C VAL A 104 9.74 1.82 17.01
N TYR A 105 8.48 2.00 16.62
CA TYR A 105 7.45 2.32 17.59
C TYR A 105 6.94 1.03 18.25
N THR A 106 6.79 1.03 19.59
CA THR A 106 6.36 -0.18 20.30
C THR A 106 5.34 0.10 21.39
N VAL A 107 4.34 -0.79 21.48
CA VAL A 107 3.31 -0.81 22.53
C VAL A 107 2.89 -2.25 22.77
N ASN A 108 2.80 -2.71 24.02
CA ASN A 108 2.38 -4.09 24.35
C ASN A 108 3.11 -5.18 23.54
N ARG A 109 4.43 -5.02 23.35
CA ARG A 109 5.31 -5.87 22.53
C ARG A 109 5.03 -5.88 21.02
N GLN A 110 4.01 -5.16 20.55
CA GLN A 110 3.75 -4.94 19.13
C GLN A 110 4.75 -3.92 18.62
N MET A 111 5.35 -4.17 17.46
CA MET A 111 6.32 -3.26 16.84
C MET A 111 5.80 -2.73 15.51
N LEU A 112 5.91 -1.43 15.30
CA LEU A 112 5.55 -0.76 14.07
C LEU A 112 6.80 -0.12 13.46
N LEU A 113 7.06 -0.43 12.20
CA LEU A 113 8.13 0.15 11.39
C LEU A 113 7.53 0.93 10.23
N THR A 114 8.30 1.88 9.68
CA THR A 114 7.90 2.59 8.46
C THR A 114 9.01 2.54 7.43
N TYR A 115 8.70 1.93 6.28
CA TYR A 115 9.52 1.97 5.08
C TYR A 115 9.19 3.23 4.29
N ARG A 116 10.21 4.01 3.93
CA ARG A 116 10.08 5.16 3.03
C ARG A 116 10.81 4.91 1.72
N ALA A 117 10.13 5.15 0.61
CA ALA A 117 10.74 5.27 -0.71
C ALA A 117 10.57 6.70 -1.24
N GLU A 118 11.67 7.30 -1.67
CA GLU A 118 11.71 8.57 -2.39
C GLU A 118 12.10 8.30 -3.84
N LYS A 119 11.28 8.78 -4.78
CA LYS A 119 11.54 8.65 -6.21
C LYS A 119 11.46 9.99 -6.91
N LYS A 120 12.42 10.26 -7.81
CA LYS A 120 12.39 11.44 -8.69
C LYS A 120 11.31 11.28 -9.75
N LEU A 121 10.46 12.29 -9.86
CA LEU A 121 9.43 12.42 -10.89
C LEU A 121 10.05 12.85 -12.22
N LEU A 122 10.57 11.87 -12.94
CA LEU A 122 11.02 12.07 -14.31
C LEU A 122 10.31 11.09 -15.24
N PRO A 123 9.11 11.45 -15.75
CA PRO A 123 8.37 10.59 -16.66
C PRO A 123 9.17 10.31 -17.95
N ALA A 124 9.15 9.07 -18.42
CA ALA A 124 9.85 8.67 -19.64
C ALA A 124 9.40 9.44 -20.89
N SER A 125 8.17 9.97 -20.89
CA SER A 125 7.65 10.85 -21.94
C SER A 125 8.41 12.17 -22.03
N VAL A 126 8.75 12.78 -20.89
CA VAL A 126 9.54 14.03 -20.82
C VAL A 126 10.94 13.78 -21.36
N VAL A 127 11.62 12.72 -20.87
CA VAL A 127 12.96 12.34 -21.38
C VAL A 127 12.93 12.10 -22.88
N THR A 128 11.90 11.40 -23.38
CA THR A 128 11.76 11.11 -24.81
C THR A 128 11.50 12.36 -25.64
N GLN A 129 10.79 13.35 -25.12
CA GLN A 129 10.56 14.63 -25.80
C GLN A 129 11.87 15.41 -25.97
N PHE A 130 12.59 15.67 -24.87
CA PHE A 130 13.86 16.41 -24.90
C PHE A 130 14.93 15.67 -25.72
N ALA A 131 14.98 14.33 -25.65
CA ALA A 131 15.90 13.55 -26.47
C ALA A 131 15.58 13.63 -27.97
N LYS A 132 14.30 13.75 -28.35
CA LYS A 132 13.90 13.97 -29.75
C LYS A 132 14.29 15.36 -30.23
N GLU A 133 14.14 16.39 -29.40
CA GLU A 133 14.56 17.76 -29.72
C GLU A 133 16.09 17.81 -29.98
N ARG A 134 16.90 17.24 -29.09
CA ARG A 134 18.36 17.12 -29.31
C ARG A 134 18.73 16.24 -30.50
N ALA A 135 17.93 15.23 -30.82
CA ALA A 135 18.16 14.39 -31.99
C ALA A 135 17.94 15.13 -33.31
N LEU A 136 16.99 16.09 -33.36
CA LEU A 136 16.80 16.95 -34.53
C LEU A 136 18.00 17.88 -34.72
N GLU A 137 18.49 18.50 -33.64
CA GLU A 137 19.71 19.32 -33.68
C GLU A 137 20.92 18.50 -34.17
N LEU A 138 21.06 17.25 -33.73
CA LEU A 138 22.12 16.36 -34.17
C LEU A 138 21.97 15.94 -35.64
N GLU A 139 20.74 15.68 -36.11
CA GLU A 139 20.44 15.37 -37.51
C GLU A 139 20.82 16.52 -38.44
N GLU A 140 20.53 17.77 -38.05
CA GLU A 140 20.92 18.97 -38.80
C GLU A 140 22.44 19.13 -38.91
N GLN A 141 23.18 18.78 -37.85
CA GLN A 141 24.65 18.90 -37.82
C GLN A 141 25.36 17.81 -38.64
N GLN A 142 24.90 16.56 -38.58
CA GLN A 142 25.57 15.42 -39.24
C GLN A 142 24.96 15.04 -40.60
N GLY A 143 23.77 15.56 -40.93
CA GLY A 143 23.08 15.33 -42.21
C GLY A 143 22.31 14.01 -42.31
N PHE A 144 22.19 13.24 -41.23
CA PHE A 144 21.42 12.00 -41.19
C PHE A 144 20.85 11.73 -39.78
N LYS A 145 19.79 10.91 -39.71
CA LYS A 145 19.09 10.60 -38.45
C LYS A 145 19.96 9.85 -37.45
N PRO A 146 19.92 10.20 -36.15
CA PRO A 146 20.64 9.46 -35.12
C PRO A 146 20.19 7.99 -35.06
N GLY A 147 21.15 7.07 -35.05
CA GLY A 147 20.88 5.64 -34.90
C GLY A 147 20.38 5.26 -33.50
N ARG A 148 20.00 3.99 -33.31
CA ARG A 148 19.47 3.48 -32.02
C ARG A 148 20.44 3.70 -30.84
N LYS A 149 21.75 3.55 -31.09
CA LYS A 149 22.80 3.77 -30.07
C LYS A 149 22.86 5.25 -29.66
N GLN A 150 22.97 6.16 -30.64
CA GLN A 150 23.00 7.60 -30.39
C GLN A 150 21.73 8.08 -29.69
N MET A 151 20.55 7.57 -30.07
CA MET A 151 19.30 7.90 -29.39
C MET A 151 19.27 7.44 -27.93
N ARG A 152 19.90 6.31 -27.61
CA ARG A 152 20.02 5.86 -26.21
C ARG A 152 20.93 6.79 -25.42
N GLU A 153 22.09 7.14 -25.98
CA GLU A 153 23.04 8.08 -25.35
C GLU A 153 22.41 9.45 -25.13
N LEU A 154 21.65 9.97 -26.10
CA LEU A 154 20.89 11.22 -25.94
C LEU A 154 19.86 11.15 -24.81
N LYS A 155 19.15 10.02 -24.66
CA LYS A 155 18.21 9.83 -23.56
C LYS A 155 18.90 9.76 -22.19
N GLU A 156 20.06 9.12 -22.11
CA GLU A 156 20.87 9.06 -20.90
C GLU A 156 21.34 10.48 -20.50
N GLN A 157 21.92 11.24 -21.44
CA GLN A 157 22.34 12.63 -21.22
C GLN A 157 21.18 13.53 -20.76
N VAL A 158 20.04 13.45 -21.45
CA VAL A 158 18.83 14.19 -21.07
C VAL A 158 18.33 13.79 -19.69
N THR A 159 18.45 12.51 -19.32
CA THR A 159 18.08 12.04 -17.99
C THR A 159 18.97 12.69 -16.94
N ASP A 160 20.28 12.68 -17.14
CA ASP A 160 21.25 13.27 -16.21
C ASP A 160 21.08 14.80 -16.08
N GLU A 161 20.71 15.49 -17.16
CA GLU A 161 20.41 16.93 -17.16
C GLU A 161 19.10 17.26 -16.40
N LEU A 162 18.08 16.42 -16.54
CA LEU A 162 16.74 16.68 -15.98
C LEU A 162 16.58 16.16 -14.55
N LEU A 163 17.32 15.12 -14.15
CA LEU A 163 17.17 14.46 -12.86
C LEU A 163 17.38 15.40 -11.65
N PRO A 164 18.38 16.30 -11.64
CA PRO A 164 18.55 17.27 -10.55
C PRO A 164 17.39 18.27 -10.42
N ARG A 165 16.61 18.45 -11.49
CA ARG A 165 15.48 19.39 -11.56
C ARG A 165 14.14 18.68 -11.30
N ALA A 166 14.14 17.35 -11.23
CA ALA A 166 12.94 16.57 -10.99
C ALA A 166 12.48 16.68 -9.53
N PHE A 167 11.18 16.86 -9.35
CA PHE A 167 10.55 16.83 -8.03
C PHE A 167 10.64 15.43 -7.43
N SER A 168 10.79 15.32 -6.11
CA SER A 168 10.75 14.04 -5.40
C SER A 168 9.33 13.73 -4.92
N ILE A 169 8.86 12.49 -5.11
CA ILE A 169 7.70 11.94 -4.38
C ILE A 169 8.20 10.98 -3.32
N ARG A 170 7.66 11.11 -2.11
CA ARG A 170 7.85 10.15 -1.02
C ARG A 170 6.61 9.30 -0.84
N ARG A 171 6.83 8.03 -0.54
CA ARG A 171 5.79 7.10 -0.14
C ARG A 171 6.24 6.32 1.08
N ASP A 172 5.40 6.35 2.10
CA ASP A 172 5.60 5.58 3.31
C ASP A 172 4.72 4.34 3.29
N THR A 173 5.27 3.22 3.75
CA THR A 173 4.56 1.95 3.91
C THR A 173 4.84 1.41 5.30
N ARG A 174 3.78 1.12 6.07
CA ARG A 174 3.91 0.60 7.42
C ARG A 174 4.11 -0.91 7.41
N VAL A 175 4.89 -1.38 8.38
CA VAL A 175 5.11 -2.80 8.65
C VAL A 175 4.84 -3.04 10.13
N TRP A 176 3.88 -3.91 10.43
CA TRP A 176 3.59 -4.34 11.78
C TRP A 176 4.22 -5.71 12.03
N ILE A 177 4.93 -5.84 13.13
CA ILE A 177 5.47 -7.09 13.65
C ILE A 177 4.77 -7.39 14.96
N ASP A 178 4.22 -8.59 15.05
CA ASP A 178 3.63 -9.17 16.26
C ASP A 178 4.50 -10.33 16.73
N PRO A 179 5.45 -10.07 17.66
CA PRO A 179 6.30 -11.11 18.21
C PRO A 179 5.53 -12.10 19.08
N VAL A 180 4.32 -11.74 19.55
CA VAL A 180 3.53 -12.59 20.45
C VAL A 180 2.90 -13.73 19.66
N HIS A 181 2.21 -13.42 18.56
CA HIS A 181 1.53 -14.41 17.73
C HIS A 181 2.32 -14.85 16.49
N GLY A 182 3.50 -14.26 16.25
CA GLY A 182 4.39 -14.63 15.15
C GLY A 182 3.91 -14.12 13.79
N TRP A 183 3.43 -12.87 13.73
CA TRP A 183 3.01 -12.23 12.48
C TRP A 183 3.96 -11.13 12.05
N LEU A 184 4.15 -11.00 10.74
CA LEU A 184 4.64 -9.79 10.10
C LEU A 184 3.64 -9.40 9.01
N ALA A 185 3.08 -8.20 9.10
CA ALA A 185 2.09 -7.68 8.19
C ALA A 185 2.59 -6.38 7.53
N ILE A 186 2.54 -6.32 6.20
CA ILE A 186 2.97 -5.16 5.40
C ILE A 186 1.75 -4.48 4.81
N ASP A 187 1.62 -3.14 4.99
CA ASP A 187 0.51 -2.34 4.44
C ASP A 187 0.63 -2.10 2.92
N ALA A 188 0.66 -3.17 2.12
CA ALA A 188 0.94 -3.11 0.69
C ALA A 188 -0.03 -3.97 -0.14
N ALA A 189 -0.70 -3.34 -1.10
CA ALA A 189 -1.52 -4.05 -2.10
C ALA A 189 -0.70 -4.72 -3.23
N SER A 190 0.55 -4.27 -3.42
CA SER A 190 1.46 -4.66 -4.50
C SER A 190 2.49 -5.65 -3.98
N ALA A 191 2.62 -6.81 -4.64
CA ALA A 191 3.64 -7.81 -4.31
C ALA A 191 5.05 -7.23 -4.42
N THR A 192 5.34 -6.48 -5.50
CA THR A 192 6.66 -5.85 -5.70
C THR A 192 7.06 -4.91 -4.56
N LEU A 193 6.11 -4.14 -4.03
CA LEU A 193 6.39 -3.24 -2.90
C LEU A 193 6.68 -4.03 -1.61
N ALA A 194 5.95 -5.13 -1.38
CA ALA A 194 6.24 -6.00 -0.25
C ALA A 194 7.60 -6.71 -0.41
N ASP A 195 7.94 -7.19 -1.60
CA ASP A 195 9.25 -7.78 -1.89
C ASP A 195 10.39 -6.78 -1.64
N ASP A 196 10.21 -5.51 -2.03
CA ASP A 196 11.18 -4.45 -1.75
C ASP A 196 11.37 -4.21 -0.24
N ILE A 197 10.27 -4.22 0.52
CA ILE A 197 10.29 -4.05 1.99
C ILE A 197 10.93 -5.26 2.67
N ILE A 198 10.56 -6.48 2.26
CA ILE A 198 11.18 -7.73 2.73
C ILE A 198 12.67 -7.73 2.41
N GLY A 199 13.04 -7.32 1.21
CA GLY A 199 14.43 -7.19 0.80
C GLY A 199 15.21 -6.20 1.67
N LEU A 200 14.58 -5.13 2.15
CA LEU A 200 15.20 -4.22 3.12
C LEU A 200 15.26 -4.82 4.52
N LEU A 201 14.22 -5.52 4.98
CA LEU A 201 14.21 -6.22 6.26
C LEU A 201 15.32 -7.27 6.34
N VAL A 202 15.46 -8.12 5.31
CA VAL A 202 16.51 -9.14 5.21
C VAL A 202 17.91 -8.53 5.24
N LYS A 203 18.09 -7.33 4.68
CA LYS A 203 19.38 -6.61 4.74
C LYS A 203 19.64 -5.95 6.09
N SER A 204 18.59 -5.61 6.83
CA SER A 204 18.70 -4.90 8.11
C SER A 204 18.86 -5.88 9.28
N ILE A 205 18.04 -6.93 9.27
CA ILE A 205 17.89 -7.88 10.37
C ILE A 205 18.77 -9.10 10.09
N THR A 206 19.71 -9.36 11.00
CA THR A 206 20.56 -10.55 10.93
C THR A 206 19.71 -11.80 11.15
N ASP A 207 19.85 -12.81 10.28
CA ASP A 207 19.14 -14.09 10.34
C ASP A 207 17.61 -13.98 10.50
N LEU A 208 16.98 -13.07 9.74
CA LEU A 208 15.53 -12.86 9.77
C LEU A 208 14.76 -14.17 9.48
N PRO A 209 14.03 -14.74 10.46
CA PRO A 209 13.33 -16.02 10.31
C PRO A 209 11.95 -15.85 9.66
N LEU A 210 11.92 -15.24 8.47
CA LEU A 210 10.67 -14.93 7.76
C LEU A 210 10.19 -16.13 6.92
N ALA A 211 8.93 -16.49 7.07
CA ALA A 211 8.26 -17.51 6.26
C ALA A 211 6.98 -16.95 5.60
N SER A 212 6.56 -17.56 4.50
CA SER A 212 5.25 -17.27 3.90
C SER A 212 4.16 -17.98 4.70
N VAL A 213 2.98 -17.36 4.81
CA VAL A 213 1.80 -18.02 5.40
C VAL A 213 1.35 -19.16 4.48
N ARG A 214 1.26 -20.37 5.01
CA ARG A 214 0.82 -21.57 4.29
C ARG A 214 -0.43 -22.14 4.92
N ALA A 215 -1.58 -21.84 4.32
CA ALA A 215 -2.85 -22.44 4.71
C ALA A 215 -2.99 -23.85 4.12
N ALA A 216 -3.62 -24.75 4.86
CA ALA A 216 -3.85 -26.14 4.44
C ALA A 216 -4.78 -26.23 3.21
N ARG A 217 -5.70 -25.28 3.05
CA ARG A 217 -6.56 -25.16 1.86
C ARG A 217 -6.13 -23.97 1.01
N SER A 218 -6.14 -24.18 -0.30
CA SER A 218 -5.95 -23.07 -1.25
C SER A 218 -7.05 -22.02 -1.08
N PRO A 219 -6.72 -20.72 -0.99
CA PRO A 219 -7.72 -19.65 -0.85
C PRO A 219 -8.71 -19.62 -2.01
N VAL A 220 -8.26 -19.92 -3.23
CA VAL A 220 -9.14 -20.00 -4.42
C VAL A 220 -10.18 -21.09 -4.24
N SER A 221 -9.75 -22.26 -3.77
CA SER A 221 -10.66 -23.39 -3.53
C SER A 221 -11.68 -23.05 -2.44
N ALA A 222 -11.21 -22.51 -1.31
CA ALA A 222 -12.07 -22.15 -0.18
C ALA A 222 -13.09 -21.07 -0.56
N MET A 223 -12.66 -19.97 -1.17
CA MET A 223 -13.56 -18.91 -1.64
C MET A 223 -14.59 -19.41 -2.66
N THR A 224 -14.18 -20.30 -3.57
CA THR A 224 -15.10 -20.87 -4.57
C THR A 224 -16.15 -21.75 -3.89
N GLU A 225 -15.76 -22.54 -2.89
CA GLU A 225 -16.67 -23.38 -2.12
C GLU A 225 -17.67 -22.54 -1.31
N TRP A 226 -17.22 -21.51 -0.59
CA TRP A 226 -18.10 -20.62 0.18
C TRP A 226 -19.15 -19.94 -0.72
N LEU A 227 -18.78 -19.53 -1.93
CA LEU A 227 -19.74 -19.00 -2.90
C LEU A 227 -20.68 -20.05 -3.48
N LEU A 228 -20.22 -21.29 -3.62
CA LEU A 228 -21.02 -22.40 -4.17
C LEU A 228 -22.10 -22.85 -3.19
N THR A 229 -21.75 -22.96 -1.91
CA THR A 229 -22.68 -23.37 -0.84
C THR A 229 -23.54 -22.20 -0.37
N GLY A 230 -23.03 -20.96 -0.47
CA GLY A 230 -23.63 -19.80 0.17
C GLY A 230 -23.30 -19.70 1.67
N ASP A 231 -22.50 -20.64 2.18
CA ASP A 231 -22.13 -20.73 3.60
C ASP A 231 -20.72 -20.16 3.80
N ALA A 232 -20.66 -19.01 4.47
CA ALA A 232 -19.40 -18.43 4.93
C ALA A 232 -18.80 -19.25 6.09
N PRO A 233 -17.47 -19.25 6.26
CA PRO A 233 -16.85 -19.86 7.44
C PRO A 233 -17.27 -19.12 8.72
N ALA A 234 -17.16 -19.81 9.86
CA ALA A 234 -17.59 -19.27 11.15
C ALA A 234 -16.93 -17.91 11.44
N GLY A 235 -17.74 -16.93 11.87
CA GLY A 235 -17.30 -15.57 12.15
C GLY A 235 -17.11 -14.68 10.91
N PHE A 236 -17.39 -15.19 9.70
CA PHE A 236 -17.35 -14.40 8.48
C PHE A 236 -18.71 -14.31 7.80
N THR A 237 -18.90 -13.25 7.02
CA THR A 237 -20.02 -13.07 6.10
C THR A 237 -19.48 -12.74 4.71
N LEU A 238 -20.21 -13.14 3.67
CA LEU A 238 -19.86 -12.83 2.28
C LEU A 238 -20.47 -11.48 1.89
N ASP A 239 -19.64 -10.57 1.39
CA ASP A 239 -20.08 -9.24 0.97
C ASP A 239 -20.48 -9.25 -0.53
N ARG A 240 -20.74 -8.06 -1.07
CA ARG A 240 -21.38 -7.83 -2.39
C ARG A 240 -20.42 -7.74 -3.58
N ASP A 241 -19.13 -7.98 -3.34
CA ASP A 241 -18.06 -7.84 -4.34
C ASP A 241 -17.35 -9.19 -4.52
N THR A 242 -17.34 -9.72 -5.75
CA THR A 242 -16.56 -10.92 -6.10
C THR A 242 -16.02 -10.85 -7.54
N GLU A 243 -14.91 -11.51 -7.80
CA GLU A 243 -14.36 -11.73 -9.14
C GLU A 243 -14.25 -13.24 -9.41
N LEU A 244 -14.99 -13.73 -10.40
CA LEU A 244 -14.93 -15.11 -10.87
C LEU A 244 -14.17 -15.17 -12.19
N ARG A 245 -13.24 -16.12 -12.34
CA ARG A 245 -12.43 -16.28 -13.55
C ARG A 245 -12.42 -17.74 -14.02
N SER A 246 -12.57 -17.95 -15.32
CA SER A 246 -12.40 -19.28 -15.91
C SER A 246 -10.94 -19.72 -15.89
N ALA A 247 -10.70 -21.01 -15.63
CA ALA A 247 -9.37 -21.61 -15.69
C ALA A 247 -8.85 -21.84 -17.13
N GLY A 248 -9.67 -21.64 -18.17
CA GLY A 248 -9.29 -21.83 -19.57
C GLY A 248 -8.47 -20.67 -20.18
N GLU A 249 -7.93 -20.88 -21.38
CA GLU A 249 -7.00 -19.95 -22.05
C GLU A 249 -7.51 -18.51 -22.19
N ASN A 250 -8.83 -18.33 -22.34
CA ASN A 250 -9.43 -17.02 -22.54
C ASN A 250 -9.60 -16.19 -21.24
N ASN A 251 -9.31 -16.76 -20.06
CA ASN A 251 -9.42 -16.07 -18.76
C ASN A 251 -10.73 -15.28 -18.57
N ALA A 252 -11.84 -15.80 -19.09
CA ALA A 252 -13.13 -15.13 -19.07
C ALA A 252 -13.50 -14.76 -17.62
N THR A 253 -13.70 -13.46 -17.37
CA THR A 253 -13.85 -12.91 -16.03
C THR A 253 -15.24 -12.28 -15.87
N VAL A 254 -15.91 -12.61 -14.76
CA VAL A 254 -17.15 -11.96 -14.32
C VAL A 254 -16.86 -11.26 -13.00
N ARG A 255 -17.26 -10.00 -12.89
CA ARG A 255 -17.06 -9.22 -11.67
C ARG A 255 -18.39 -8.67 -11.18
N TYR A 256 -18.71 -8.96 -9.93
CA TYR A 256 -19.82 -8.38 -9.19
C TYR A 256 -19.26 -7.26 -8.30
N VAL A 257 -19.91 -6.09 -8.33
CA VAL A 257 -19.56 -4.94 -7.50
C VAL A 257 -20.85 -4.34 -6.94
N GLY A 258 -21.05 -4.41 -5.62
CA GLY A 258 -22.24 -3.88 -4.96
C GLY A 258 -23.53 -4.67 -5.22
N HIS A 259 -23.44 -5.91 -5.71
CA HIS A 259 -24.59 -6.78 -5.97
C HIS A 259 -24.75 -7.86 -4.88
N ALA A 260 -25.98 -8.20 -4.55
CA ALA A 260 -26.22 -9.39 -3.73
C ALA A 260 -25.69 -10.63 -4.49
N LEU A 261 -24.93 -11.48 -3.79
CA LEU A 261 -24.35 -12.69 -4.37
C LEU A 261 -25.37 -13.82 -4.27
N GLU A 262 -26.34 -13.83 -5.19
CA GLU A 262 -27.38 -14.86 -5.24
C GLU A 262 -26.76 -16.25 -5.48
N ALA A 263 -27.08 -17.20 -4.60
CA ALA A 263 -26.47 -18.54 -4.62
C ALA A 263 -26.65 -19.27 -5.96
N GLU A 264 -27.82 -19.12 -6.61
CA GLU A 264 -28.08 -19.71 -7.93
C GLU A 264 -27.17 -19.13 -9.02
N ASP A 265 -26.94 -17.81 -9.01
CA ASP A 265 -26.06 -17.16 -9.99
C ASP A 265 -24.60 -17.58 -9.79
N MET A 266 -24.16 -17.64 -8.54
CA MET A 266 -22.81 -18.11 -8.19
C MET A 266 -22.61 -19.56 -8.64
N ARG A 267 -23.57 -20.44 -8.32
CA ARG A 267 -23.54 -21.87 -8.71
C ARG A 267 -23.41 -22.03 -10.21
N ARG A 268 -24.24 -21.35 -11.01
CA ARG A 268 -24.15 -21.43 -12.49
C ARG A 268 -22.77 -21.02 -13.00
N HIS A 269 -22.17 -19.97 -12.45
CA HIS A 269 -20.84 -19.54 -12.87
C HIS A 269 -19.73 -20.52 -12.48
N ILE A 270 -19.82 -21.10 -11.28
CA ILE A 270 -18.85 -22.06 -10.75
C ILE A 270 -18.94 -23.40 -11.49
N GLU A 271 -20.15 -23.92 -11.73
CA GLU A 271 -20.39 -25.14 -12.51
C GLU A 271 -19.92 -24.99 -13.97
N ALA A 272 -19.95 -23.77 -14.51
CA ALA A 272 -19.35 -23.44 -15.80
C ALA A 272 -17.81 -23.33 -15.77
N GLY A 273 -17.16 -23.79 -14.69
CA GLY A 273 -15.71 -23.88 -14.53
C GLY A 273 -15.02 -22.56 -14.16
N LYS A 274 -15.74 -21.60 -13.57
CA LYS A 274 -15.13 -20.38 -13.01
C LYS A 274 -14.76 -20.59 -11.55
N GLN A 275 -13.64 -19.99 -11.14
CA GLN A 275 -13.15 -20.01 -9.76
C GLN A 275 -13.14 -18.60 -9.19
N CYS A 276 -13.30 -18.49 -7.88
CA CYS A 276 -13.25 -17.22 -7.18
C CYS A 276 -11.83 -16.72 -7.03
N MET A 277 -11.56 -15.57 -7.64
CA MET A 277 -10.27 -14.89 -7.60
C MET A 277 -10.23 -13.74 -6.61
N ARG A 278 -11.38 -13.19 -6.21
CA ARG A 278 -11.50 -12.17 -5.17
C ARG A 278 -12.83 -12.32 -4.49
N LEU A 279 -12.86 -12.28 -3.16
CA LEU A 279 -14.08 -12.34 -2.38
C LEU A 279 -14.03 -11.25 -1.31
N ALA A 280 -14.98 -10.32 -1.36
CA ALA A 280 -15.19 -9.40 -0.25
C ALA A 280 -15.92 -10.12 0.89
N MET A 281 -15.43 -9.91 2.10
CA MET A 281 -15.92 -10.56 3.31
C MET A 281 -15.84 -9.59 4.47
N THR A 282 -16.72 -9.80 5.43
CA THR A 282 -16.66 -9.12 6.73
C THR A 282 -16.40 -10.17 7.82
N TRP A 283 -15.52 -9.85 8.75
CA TRP A 283 -15.24 -10.66 9.94
C TRP A 283 -15.89 -10.03 11.17
N ASP A 284 -16.72 -10.79 11.88
CA ASP A 284 -17.39 -10.47 13.15
C ASP A 284 -18.07 -9.08 13.17
N ASP A 285 -18.60 -8.61 12.03
CA ASP A 285 -19.13 -7.26 11.83
C ASP A 285 -18.16 -6.12 12.25
N ARG A 286 -16.86 -6.44 12.27
CA ARG A 286 -15.77 -5.60 12.76
C ARG A 286 -14.85 -5.13 11.65
N VAL A 287 -14.43 -6.03 10.76
CA VAL A 287 -13.46 -5.70 9.70
C VAL A 287 -13.94 -6.21 8.36
N SER A 288 -14.12 -5.31 7.39
CA SER A 288 -14.39 -5.67 5.99
C SER A 288 -13.08 -5.66 5.19
N PHE A 289 -12.91 -6.64 4.30
CA PHE A 289 -11.74 -6.78 3.45
C PHE A 289 -12.07 -7.60 2.19
N VAL A 290 -11.12 -7.66 1.26
CA VAL A 290 -11.16 -8.53 0.08
C VAL A 290 -10.03 -9.55 0.16
N LEU A 291 -10.39 -10.82 0.22
CA LEU A 291 -9.43 -11.92 0.13
C LEU A 291 -9.01 -12.17 -1.32
N THR A 292 -7.72 -12.46 -1.53
CA THR A 292 -7.15 -12.81 -2.83
C THR A 292 -6.53 -14.22 -2.83
N PRO A 293 -6.16 -14.78 -3.99
CA PRO A 293 -5.56 -16.10 -4.11
C PRO A 293 -4.23 -16.23 -3.37
N SER A 294 -3.53 -15.11 -3.20
CA SER A 294 -2.22 -14.98 -2.57
C SER A 294 -2.28 -14.73 -1.06
N LEU A 295 -3.45 -14.93 -0.41
CA LEU A 295 -3.69 -14.56 0.99
C LEU A 295 -3.44 -13.08 1.31
N THR A 296 -3.51 -12.21 0.29
CA THR A 296 -3.45 -10.77 0.51
C THR A 296 -4.84 -10.28 0.86
N LEU A 297 -4.96 -9.48 1.92
CA LEU A 297 -6.22 -8.83 2.27
C LEU A 297 -6.17 -7.41 1.67
N LYS A 298 -7.13 -7.06 0.82
CA LYS A 298 -7.19 -5.74 0.18
C LYS A 298 -8.39 -4.95 0.67
N ARG A 299 -8.31 -3.62 0.60
CA ARG A 299 -9.40 -2.72 1.04
C ARG A 299 -9.85 -3.03 2.48
N VAL A 300 -8.90 -3.32 3.36
CA VAL A 300 -9.15 -3.58 4.78
C VAL A 300 -9.70 -2.30 5.39
N SER A 301 -10.87 -2.38 6.02
CA SER A 301 -11.56 -1.25 6.64
C SER A 301 -12.15 -1.68 7.97
N PRO A 302 -11.96 -0.89 9.05
CA PRO A 302 -12.70 -1.09 10.28
C PRO A 302 -14.16 -0.67 10.05
N LEU A 303 -15.08 -1.43 10.62
CA LEU A 303 -16.51 -1.12 10.66
C LEU A 303 -16.85 -0.32 11.91
N ASP A 304 -18.09 0.14 11.98
CA ASP A 304 -18.49 1.16 12.96
C ASP A 304 -18.36 0.67 14.41
N VAL A 305 -18.52 -0.64 14.66
CA VAL A 305 -18.28 -1.27 15.97
C VAL A 305 -16.86 -0.99 16.49
N ILE A 306 -15.86 -0.98 15.61
CA ILE A 306 -14.48 -0.65 15.99
C ILE A 306 -14.32 0.87 16.15
N LYS A 307 -14.91 1.67 15.25
CA LYS A 307 -14.76 3.14 15.29
C LYS A 307 -15.38 3.74 16.54
N GLU A 308 -16.49 3.18 17.02
CA GLU A 308 -17.14 3.59 18.26
C GLU A 308 -16.36 3.14 19.51
N ALA A 309 -15.55 2.08 19.41
CA ALA A 309 -14.67 1.62 20.48
C ALA A 309 -13.35 2.42 20.59
N ALA A 310 -13.06 3.29 19.63
CA ALA A 310 -11.91 4.19 19.71
C ALA A 310 -12.10 5.18 20.88
N ASP A 311 -11.06 5.38 21.68
CA ASP A 311 -11.12 6.20 22.88
C ASP A 311 -11.39 7.68 22.53
N PRO A 312 -12.57 8.24 22.85
CA PRO A 312 -12.87 9.64 22.57
C PRO A 312 -12.12 10.61 23.49
N THR A 313 -11.47 10.10 24.54
CA THR A 313 -10.82 10.91 25.59
C THR A 313 -9.33 11.18 25.34
N ALA A 314 -8.74 10.62 24.28
CA ALA A 314 -7.35 10.85 23.91
C ALA A 314 -7.04 12.35 23.81
N ALA A 315 -6.13 12.82 24.67
CA ALA A 315 -5.91 14.24 24.92
C ALA A 315 -5.00 14.89 23.86
N ASN A 316 -4.17 14.10 23.18
CA ASN A 316 -3.22 14.56 22.17
C ASN A 316 -3.06 13.53 21.03
N ASP A 317 -2.32 13.91 19.99
CA ASP A 317 -2.12 13.07 18.79
C ASP A 317 -1.35 11.77 19.08
N ASP A 318 -0.48 11.78 20.10
CA ASP A 318 0.33 10.62 20.49
C ASP A 318 -0.53 9.54 21.16
N GLU A 319 -1.41 9.94 22.08
CA GLU A 319 -2.37 9.04 22.73
C GLU A 319 -3.39 8.47 21.73
N ARG A 320 -3.80 9.28 20.73
CA ARG A 320 -4.66 8.79 19.64
C ARG A 320 -3.94 7.74 18.81
N PHE A 321 -2.68 7.99 18.44
CA PHE A 321 -1.86 7.03 17.70
C PHE A 321 -1.62 5.74 18.50
N GLU A 322 -1.33 5.84 19.80
CA GLU A 322 -1.18 4.65 20.64
C GLU A 322 -2.47 3.81 20.71
N SER A 323 -3.60 4.48 20.96
CA SER A 323 -4.91 3.84 21.10
C SER A 323 -5.36 3.17 19.80
N ASP A 324 -5.24 3.88 18.68
CA ASP A 324 -5.57 3.35 17.36
C ASP A 324 -4.67 2.17 16.98
N PHE A 325 -3.39 2.19 17.39
CA PHE A 325 -2.46 1.08 17.12
C PHE A 325 -2.87 -0.17 17.87
N LEU A 326 -3.16 -0.03 19.16
CA LEU A 326 -3.56 -1.13 20.02
C LEU A 326 -4.87 -1.76 19.54
N LEU A 327 -5.85 -0.92 19.21
CA LEU A 327 -7.12 -1.38 18.66
C LEU A 327 -6.91 -2.14 17.34
N MET A 328 -6.15 -1.56 16.41
CA MET A 328 -5.87 -2.19 15.11
C MET A 328 -5.15 -3.54 15.26
N THR A 329 -4.06 -3.58 16.01
CA THR A 329 -3.26 -4.81 16.17
C THR A 329 -4.05 -5.92 16.89
N GLY A 330 -4.85 -5.56 17.91
CA GLY A 330 -5.69 -6.52 18.62
C GLY A 330 -6.83 -7.10 17.79
N GLU A 331 -7.42 -6.32 16.88
CA GLU A 331 -8.45 -6.79 15.95
C GLU A 331 -7.86 -7.59 14.78
N LEU A 332 -6.77 -7.11 14.17
CA LEU A 332 -6.12 -7.79 13.06
C LEU A 332 -5.50 -9.13 13.47
N ALA A 333 -4.92 -9.25 14.67
CA ALA A 333 -4.39 -10.54 15.15
C ALA A 333 -5.50 -11.61 15.24
N ARG A 334 -6.69 -11.23 15.74
CA ARG A 334 -7.86 -12.12 15.83
C ARG A 334 -8.41 -12.47 14.44
N LEU A 335 -8.49 -11.49 13.54
CA LEU A 335 -8.85 -11.71 12.15
C LEU A 335 -7.90 -12.71 11.47
N PHE A 336 -6.58 -12.57 11.64
CA PHE A 336 -5.61 -13.45 11.00
C PHE A 336 -5.77 -14.89 11.50
N ALA A 337 -5.91 -15.09 12.81
CA ALA A 337 -6.14 -16.40 13.39
C ALA A 337 -7.45 -17.04 12.89
N ALA A 338 -8.54 -16.28 12.85
CA ALA A 338 -9.83 -16.77 12.36
C ALA A 338 -9.77 -17.12 10.86
N LEU A 339 -9.08 -16.29 10.06
CA LEU A 339 -8.94 -16.50 8.63
C LEU A 339 -8.09 -17.74 8.32
N THR A 340 -6.97 -17.94 9.01
CA THR A 340 -6.14 -19.13 8.78
C THR A 340 -6.83 -20.41 9.23
N GLU A 341 -7.61 -20.37 10.32
CA GLU A 341 -8.47 -21.48 10.73
C GLU A 341 -9.56 -21.78 9.68
N ALA A 342 -10.24 -20.76 9.16
CA ALA A 342 -11.24 -20.91 8.09
C ALA A 342 -10.67 -21.56 6.81
N LEU A 343 -9.37 -21.41 6.58
CA LEU A 343 -8.63 -22.02 5.48
C LEU A 343 -8.02 -23.39 5.84
N GLY A 344 -8.51 -24.04 6.92
CA GLY A 344 -8.11 -25.39 7.33
C GLY A 344 -6.88 -25.45 8.24
N GLY A 345 -6.50 -24.32 8.84
CA GLY A 345 -5.31 -24.16 9.65
C GLY A 345 -4.05 -23.95 8.82
N GLU A 346 -2.91 -23.78 9.49
CA GLU A 346 -1.60 -23.60 8.85
C GLU A 346 -0.80 -24.90 8.85
N GLU A 347 -0.19 -25.23 7.70
CA GLU A 347 0.56 -26.47 7.52
C GLU A 347 1.73 -26.61 8.50
N ASP A 348 2.49 -25.53 8.72
CA ASP A 348 3.67 -25.53 9.58
C ASP A 348 3.30 -25.70 11.07
N LEU A 349 2.14 -25.18 11.50
CA LEU A 349 1.63 -25.37 12.86
C LEU A 349 1.05 -26.78 13.07
N ARG A 350 0.49 -27.40 12.01
CA ARG A 350 0.01 -28.79 12.04
C ARG A 350 1.12 -29.83 11.99
N ALA A 351 2.26 -29.51 11.38
CA ALA A 351 3.42 -30.41 11.36
C ALA A 351 4.19 -30.42 12.70
N ALA A 352 4.05 -29.38 13.51
CA ALA A 352 4.68 -29.24 14.82
C ALA A 352 3.81 -29.73 15.99
N ALA A 353 2.51 -29.95 15.77
CA ALA A 353 1.53 -30.48 16.74
C ALA A 353 1.26 -31.96 16.48
#